data_AF-A0A0G0XV52-F1
#
_entry.id   AF-A0A0G0XV52-F1
#
_cell.length_a   1.000
_cell.length_b   1.000
_cell.length_c   1.000
_cell.angle_alpha   90.00
_cell.angle_beta   90.00
_cell.angle_gamma   90.00
#
_symmetry.space_group_name_H-M   'P 1'
#
loop_
_entity.id
_entity.type
_entity.pdbx_description
1 polymer ?
#
loop_
_entity_poly.entity_id
_entity_poly.type
_entity_poly.pdbx_seq_one_letter_code
_entity_poly.pdbx_strand_id
1 'polypeptide(L)'
;QAVNLVEPGFIRVEADELTYTMHIILRYEIENALMDGSLAVRDLPQVWNRKMKELLGIVPPNDTLGCLQDIHWTDGSFGYFPTYTLGAVGAAKLFAGAEAQVPTLERDITQGDLSSLNSWLKENIHQHGCRYSSDELYRLATGSELTVGPYLEYLTEKFTNLYKL
;
A
#
# COMPACT_ATOMS: atom_id res chain seq x y z
N GLN A 1 -11.75 -16.90 -1.22
CA GLN A 1 -10.49 -17.47 -0.70
C GLN A 1 -9.38 -17.40 -1.74
N ALA A 2 -9.54 -17.98 -2.95
CA ALA A 2 -8.48 -17.95 -3.98
C ALA A 2 -7.94 -16.57 -4.35
N VAL A 3 -8.79 -15.53 -4.34
CA VAL A 3 -8.38 -14.13 -4.63
C VAL A 3 -7.53 -13.48 -3.53
N ASN A 4 -7.48 -14.05 -2.32
CA ASN A 4 -6.71 -13.54 -1.18
C ASN A 4 -5.60 -14.54 -0.78
N LEU A 5 -5.07 -15.29 -1.75
CA LEU A 5 -3.92 -16.16 -1.52
C LEU A 5 -2.71 -15.27 -1.18
N VAL A 6 -1.94 -15.70 -0.18
CA VAL A 6 -0.73 -15.02 0.27
C VAL A 6 0.45 -15.88 -0.13
N GLU A 7 1.28 -15.36 -1.02
CA GLU A 7 2.50 -16.03 -1.46
C GLU A 7 3.54 -15.00 -1.90
N PRO A 8 4.81 -15.14 -1.49
CA PRO A 8 5.86 -14.26 -1.99
C PRO A 8 6.00 -14.36 -3.51
N GLY A 9 5.81 -13.22 -4.19
CA GLY A 9 5.97 -13.09 -5.64
C GLY A 9 7.06 -12.09 -6.00
N PHE A 10 7.52 -12.11 -7.26
CA PHE A 10 8.51 -11.14 -7.73
C PHE A 10 7.89 -9.80 -8.10
N ILE A 11 6.66 -9.81 -8.62
CA ILE A 11 6.01 -8.65 -9.23
C ILE A 11 5.16 -7.90 -8.20
N ARG A 12 5.58 -6.68 -7.87
CA ARG A 12 4.93 -5.82 -6.87
C ARG A 12 3.46 -5.54 -7.19
N VAL A 13 3.14 -5.29 -8.46
CA VAL A 13 1.75 -4.96 -8.86
C VAL A 13 0.82 -6.17 -8.83
N GLU A 14 1.37 -7.37 -8.65
CA GLU A 14 0.63 -8.64 -8.54
C GLU A 14 0.68 -9.20 -7.10
N ALA A 15 1.38 -8.54 -6.19
CA ALA A 15 1.58 -9.02 -4.83
C ALA A 15 0.30 -8.96 -3.99
N ASP A 16 0.17 -9.90 -3.05
CA ASP A 16 -0.93 -9.94 -2.09
C ASP A 16 -0.81 -8.83 -1.03
N GLU A 17 -1.89 -8.58 -0.29
CA GLU A 17 -1.95 -7.48 0.68
C GLU A 17 -0.94 -7.58 1.84
N LEU A 18 -0.43 -8.77 2.18
CA LEU A 18 0.57 -8.93 3.24
C LEU A 18 2.00 -8.75 2.71
N THR A 19 2.28 -9.23 1.50
CA THR A 19 3.63 -9.14 0.91
C THR A 19 3.87 -7.82 0.18
N TYR A 20 2.81 -7.13 -0.27
CA TYR A 20 2.91 -5.87 -1.03
C TYR A 20 3.77 -4.81 -0.34
N THR A 21 3.58 -4.59 0.97
CA THR A 21 4.34 -3.59 1.73
C THR A 21 5.84 -3.87 1.73
N MET A 22 6.26 -5.14 1.69
CA MET A 22 7.67 -5.53 1.64
C MET A 22 8.32 -5.09 0.33
N HIS A 23 7.60 -5.15 -0.79
CA HIS A 23 8.09 -4.62 -2.07
C HIS A 23 8.32 -3.11 -2.03
N ILE A 24 7.50 -2.37 -1.27
CA ILE A 24 7.65 -0.92 -1.09
C ILE A 24 8.83 -0.61 -0.17
N ILE A 25 8.97 -1.31 0.96
CA ILE A 25 10.12 -1.15 1.87
C ILE A 25 11.44 -1.36 1.14
N LEU A 26 11.53 -2.43 0.33
CA LEU A 26 12.71 -2.71 -0.49
C LEU A 26 13.12 -1.50 -1.33
N ARG A 27 12.16 -0.89 -2.03
CA ARG A 27 12.42 0.23 -2.95
C ARG A 27 12.75 1.49 -2.18
N TYR A 28 12.03 1.79 -1.11
CA TYR A 28 12.31 2.92 -0.22
C TYR A 28 13.74 2.88 0.33
N GLU A 29 14.17 1.73 0.83
CA GLU A 29 15.53 1.58 1.37
C GLU A 29 16.62 1.71 0.29
N ILE A 30 16.35 1.20 -0.92
CA ILE A 30 17.24 1.38 -2.07
C ILE A 30 17.31 2.86 -2.48
N GLU A 31 16.17 3.55 -2.55
CA GLU A 31 16.13 4.97 -2.90
C GLU A 31 16.93 5.81 -1.90
N ASN A 32 16.77 5.57 -0.60
CA ASN A 32 17.57 6.25 0.42
C ASN A 32 19.08 6.02 0.20
N ALA A 33 19.48 4.77 -0.03
CA ALA A 33 20.88 4.43 -0.23
C ALA A 33 21.47 5.01 -1.53
N LEU A 34 20.66 5.14 -2.59
CA LEU A 34 21.07 5.83 -3.81
C LEU A 34 21.23 7.34 -3.58
N MET A 35 20.31 7.94 -2.82
CA MET A 35 20.29 9.38 -2.55
C MET A 35 21.38 9.84 -1.59
N ASP A 36 21.70 9.04 -0.57
CA ASP A 36 22.77 9.34 0.39
C ASP A 36 24.16 8.91 -0.11
N GLY A 37 24.23 8.22 -1.25
CA GLY A 37 25.46 7.80 -1.91
C GLY A 37 26.10 6.54 -1.32
N SER A 38 25.45 5.87 -0.36
CA SER A 38 25.91 4.59 0.20
C SER A 38 25.75 3.40 -0.77
N LEU A 39 24.95 3.56 -1.82
CA LEU A 39 24.77 2.60 -2.91
C LEU A 39 25.19 3.19 -4.26
N ALA A 40 26.14 2.54 -4.94
CA ALA A 40 26.44 2.84 -6.34
C ALA A 40 25.43 2.15 -7.27
N VAL A 41 24.99 2.85 -8.33
CA VAL A 41 24.00 2.36 -9.30
C VAL A 41 24.37 1.00 -9.90
N ARG A 42 25.65 0.76 -10.18
CA ARG A 42 26.13 -0.52 -10.73
C ARG A 42 25.88 -1.74 -9.83
N ASP A 43 25.71 -1.50 -8.52
CA ASP A 43 25.53 -2.55 -7.51
C ASP A 43 24.04 -2.78 -7.18
N LEU A 44 23.14 -2.03 -7.84
CA LEU A 44 21.69 -2.11 -7.67
C LEU A 44 21.12 -3.53 -7.90
N PRO A 45 21.48 -4.27 -8.97
CA PRO A 45 20.95 -5.62 -9.17
C PRO A 45 21.25 -6.57 -8.01
N GLN A 46 22.47 -6.52 -7.47
CA GLN A 46 22.88 -7.37 -6.36
C GLN A 46 22.17 -6.97 -5.06
N VAL A 47 22.02 -5.67 -4.80
CA VAL A 47 21.33 -5.17 -3.59
C VAL A 47 19.85 -5.51 -3.64
N TRP A 48 19.21 -5.36 -4.80
CA TRP A 48 17.83 -5.76 -5.02
C TRP A 48 17.62 -7.24 -4.67
N ASN A 49 18.46 -8.12 -5.22
CA ASN A 49 18.35 -9.57 -4.99
C ASN A 49 18.55 -9.94 -3.51
N ARG A 50 19.47 -9.27 -2.81
CA ARG A 50 19.65 -9.46 -1.36
C ARG A 50 18.41 -9.04 -0.57
N LYS A 51 17.85 -7.86 -0.86
CA LYS A 51 16.65 -7.35 -0.16
C LYS A 51 15.40 -8.18 -0.46
N MET A 52 15.22 -8.65 -1.70
CA MET A 52 14.15 -9.60 -2.04
C MET A 52 14.28 -10.88 -1.22
N LYS A 53 15.50 -11.40 -1.05
CA LYS A 53 15.73 -12.61 -0.25
C LYS A 53 15.46 -12.38 1.23
N GLU A 54 15.87 -11.23 1.77
CA GLU A 54 15.69 -10.85 3.16
C GLU A 54 14.21 -10.66 3.53
N LEU A 55 13.48 -9.89 2.71
CA LEU A 55 12.11 -9.50 3.00
C LEU A 55 11.08 -10.54 2.56
N LEU A 56 11.28 -11.15 1.38
CA LEU A 56 10.29 -12.04 0.74
C LEU A 56 10.76 -13.50 0.63
N GLY A 57 12.01 -13.81 1.02
CA GLY A 57 12.53 -15.17 0.98
C GLY A 57 12.90 -15.70 -0.42
N ILE A 58 12.77 -14.90 -1.47
CA ILE A 58 12.94 -15.28 -2.88
C ILE A 58 13.99 -14.43 -3.60
N VAL A 59 14.58 -14.95 -4.68
CA VAL A 59 15.57 -14.22 -5.51
C VAL A 59 15.10 -14.21 -6.96
N PRO A 60 14.96 -13.03 -7.60
CA PRO A 60 14.63 -12.94 -9.02
C PRO A 60 15.64 -13.69 -9.89
N PRO A 61 15.20 -14.45 -10.90
CA PRO A 61 16.11 -15.19 -11.79
C PRO A 61 16.83 -14.29 -12.81
N ASN A 62 16.36 -13.06 -13.01
CA ASN A 62 16.92 -12.07 -13.92
C ASN A 62 16.49 -10.65 -13.53
N ASP A 63 17.13 -9.64 -14.12
CA ASP A 63 16.88 -8.23 -13.77
C ASP A 63 15.52 -7.72 -14.26
N THR A 64 14.90 -8.36 -15.27
CA THR A 64 13.53 -8.05 -15.72
C THR A 64 12.49 -8.32 -14.62
N LEU A 65 12.69 -9.37 -13.83
CA LEU A 65 11.90 -9.65 -12.62
C LEU A 65 12.54 -9.01 -11.36
N GLY A 66 13.69 -8.36 -11.53
CA GLY A 66 14.47 -7.69 -10.49
C GLY A 66 14.34 -6.17 -10.57
N CYS A 67 15.48 -5.47 -10.53
CA CYS A 67 15.51 -4.00 -10.46
C CYS A 67 14.99 -3.26 -11.71
N LEU A 68 14.72 -3.96 -12.82
CA LEU A 68 14.13 -3.36 -14.03
C LEU A 68 12.60 -3.51 -14.10
N GLN A 69 11.98 -4.07 -13.06
CA GLN A 69 10.56 -4.39 -13.02
C GLN A 69 9.64 -3.17 -13.14
N ASP A 70 10.00 -2.06 -12.49
CA ASP A 70 9.16 -0.87 -12.38
C ASP A 70 9.74 0.32 -13.16
N ILE A 71 8.85 1.17 -13.69
CA ILE A 71 9.24 2.28 -14.55
C ILE A 71 9.73 3.52 -13.78
N HIS A 72 9.42 3.63 -12.49
CA HIS A 72 9.52 4.87 -11.70
C HIS A 72 10.92 5.49 -11.68
N TRP A 73 11.98 4.69 -11.65
CA TRP A 73 13.32 5.25 -11.70
C TRP A 73 13.72 5.74 -13.10
N THR A 74 13.11 5.20 -14.14
CA THR A 74 13.36 5.61 -15.52
C THR A 74 12.68 6.92 -15.90
N ASP A 75 11.56 7.26 -15.24
CA ASP A 75 10.84 8.53 -15.44
C ASP A 75 11.20 9.62 -14.39
N GLY A 76 12.06 9.28 -13.44
CA GLY A 76 12.57 10.21 -12.42
C GLY A 76 11.72 10.31 -11.14
N SER A 77 10.73 9.44 -10.96
CA SER A 77 9.82 9.40 -9.81
C SER A 77 10.45 8.80 -8.53
N PHE A 78 11.60 9.32 -8.12
CA PHE A 78 12.23 8.95 -6.84
C PHE A 78 11.44 9.52 -5.64
N GLY A 79 11.31 8.74 -4.57
CA GLY A 79 10.50 9.09 -3.41
C GLY A 79 9.00 8.80 -3.61
N TYR A 80 8.62 8.23 -4.75
CA TYR A 80 7.23 7.92 -5.06
C TYR A 80 6.75 6.62 -4.39
N PHE A 81 7.59 5.59 -4.31
CA PHE A 81 7.16 4.28 -3.79
C PHE A 81 6.52 4.30 -2.39
N PRO A 82 7.03 5.06 -1.40
CA PRO A 82 6.38 5.15 -0.09
C PRO A 82 4.90 5.56 -0.15
N THR A 83 4.49 6.30 -1.18
CA THR A 83 3.09 6.74 -1.36
C THR A 83 2.12 5.56 -1.56
N TYR A 84 2.56 4.42 -2.09
CA TYR A 84 1.70 3.24 -2.22
C TYR A 84 1.30 2.65 -0.87
N THR A 85 2.27 2.48 0.05
CA THR A 85 1.98 2.01 1.41
C THR A 85 1.16 3.03 2.18
N LEU A 86 1.47 4.32 2.06
CA LEU A 86 0.65 5.38 2.65
C LEU A 86 -0.79 5.36 2.12
N GLY A 87 -0.97 5.07 0.82
CA GLY A 87 -2.28 4.89 0.21
C GLY A 87 -3.06 3.71 0.79
N ALA A 88 -2.41 2.56 1.00
CA ALA A 88 -3.04 1.38 1.62
C ALA A 88 -3.46 1.66 3.08
N VAL A 89 -2.59 2.32 3.86
CA VAL A 89 -2.91 2.74 5.23
C VAL A 89 -4.06 3.75 5.25
N GLY A 90 -4.03 4.72 4.31
CA GLY A 90 -5.09 5.70 4.12
C GLY A 90 -6.43 5.07 3.76
N ALA A 91 -6.43 4.07 2.87
CA ALA A 91 -7.64 3.36 2.46
C ALA A 91 -8.33 2.68 3.65
N ALA A 92 -7.58 1.96 4.50
CA ALA A 92 -8.14 1.33 5.69
C ALA A 92 -8.71 2.37 6.68
N LYS A 93 -8.00 3.47 6.90
CA LYS A 93 -8.47 4.56 7.77
C LYS A 93 -9.75 5.21 7.23
N LEU A 94 -9.81 5.50 5.94
CA LEU A 94 -11.00 6.10 5.31
C LEU A 94 -12.18 5.14 5.34
N PHE A 95 -11.96 3.85 5.10
CA PHE A 95 -13.01 2.84 5.16
C PHE A 95 -13.58 2.73 6.58
N ALA A 96 -12.73 2.65 7.61
CA ALA A 96 -13.18 2.66 9.01
C ALA A 96 -13.95 3.94 9.37
N GLY A 97 -13.50 5.10 8.86
CA GLY A 97 -14.21 6.37 9.01
C GLY A 97 -15.60 6.37 8.35
N ALA A 98 -15.70 5.83 7.15
CA ALA A 98 -16.97 5.69 6.43
C ALA A 98 -17.92 4.74 7.15
N GLU A 99 -17.44 3.58 7.61
CA GLU A 99 -18.22 2.59 8.34
C GLU A 99 -18.81 3.16 9.65
N ALA A 100 -18.01 3.94 10.39
CA ALA A 100 -18.47 4.61 11.61
C ALA A 100 -19.56 5.68 11.36
N GLN A 101 -19.56 6.31 10.17
CA GLN A 101 -20.46 7.42 9.83
C GLN A 101 -21.66 6.99 8.97
N VAL A 102 -21.60 5.81 8.36
CA VAL A 102 -22.61 5.27 7.44
C VAL A 102 -23.03 3.88 7.95
N PRO A 103 -24.03 3.80 8.86
CA PRO A 103 -24.43 2.53 9.49
C PRO A 103 -24.90 1.43 8.52
N THR A 104 -25.24 1.77 7.28
CA THR A 104 -25.70 0.82 6.26
C THR A 104 -24.59 0.32 5.34
N LEU A 105 -23.36 0.84 5.48
CA LEU A 105 -22.29 0.68 4.50
C LEU A 105 -22.03 -0.77 4.10
N GLU A 106 -21.81 -1.66 5.08
CA GLU A 106 -21.50 -3.07 4.83
C GLU A 106 -22.66 -3.79 4.11
N ARG A 107 -23.89 -3.51 4.52
CA ARG A 107 -25.10 -4.07 3.89
C ARG A 107 -25.20 -3.61 2.44
N ASP A 108 -25.00 -2.33 2.18
CA ASP A 108 -25.11 -1.74 0.84
C ASP A 108 -24.05 -2.35 -0.10
N ILE A 109 -22.79 -2.46 0.36
CA ILE A 109 -21.69 -3.10 -0.39
C ILE A 109 -22.01 -4.57 -0.69
N THR A 110 -22.56 -5.31 0.28
CA THR A 110 -22.94 -6.72 0.10
C THR A 110 -24.04 -6.90 -0.96
N GLN A 111 -24.88 -5.88 -1.15
CA GLN A 111 -25.91 -5.85 -2.19
C GLN A 111 -25.40 -5.34 -3.54
N GLY A 112 -24.12 -4.98 -3.63
CA GLY A 112 -23.51 -4.39 -4.82
C GLY A 112 -23.81 -2.91 -5.00
N ASP A 113 -24.35 -2.23 -3.98
CA ASP A 113 -24.60 -0.80 -4.00
C ASP A 113 -23.44 -0.05 -3.34
N LEU A 114 -22.69 0.70 -4.17
CA LEU A 114 -21.57 1.53 -3.74
C LEU A 114 -21.95 3.01 -3.59
N SER A 115 -23.23 3.37 -3.73
CA SER A 115 -23.68 4.76 -3.74
C SER A 115 -23.42 5.47 -2.41
N SER A 116 -23.61 4.79 -1.29
CA SER A 116 -23.36 5.33 0.06
C SER A 116 -21.87 5.61 0.28
N LEU A 117 -20.99 4.65 -0.07
CA LEU A 117 -19.53 4.83 -0.02
C LEU A 117 -19.07 5.97 -0.94
N ASN A 118 -19.52 5.98 -2.19
CA ASN A 118 -19.13 6.99 -3.17
C ASN A 118 -19.58 8.39 -2.74
N SER A 119 -20.77 8.51 -2.15
CA SER A 119 -21.28 9.79 -1.64
C SER A 119 -20.44 10.27 -0.46
N TRP A 120 -20.10 9.37 0.47
CA TRP A 120 -19.23 9.70 1.60
C TRP A 120 -17.83 10.13 1.14
N LEU A 121 -17.20 9.40 0.21
CA LEU A 121 -15.88 9.77 -0.34
C LEU A 121 -15.94 11.08 -1.13
N LYS A 122 -17.02 11.32 -1.87
CA LYS A 122 -17.19 12.58 -2.60
C LYS A 122 -17.23 13.77 -1.64
N GLU A 123 -18.01 13.67 -0.58
CA GLU A 123 -18.18 14.73 0.42
C GLU A 123 -16.91 14.94 1.24
N ASN A 124 -16.28 13.87 1.71
CA ASN A 124 -15.20 13.99 2.69
C ASN A 124 -13.79 14.06 2.06
N ILE A 125 -13.63 13.64 0.81
CA ILE A 125 -12.32 13.50 0.16
C ILE A 125 -12.31 14.20 -1.20
N HIS A 126 -13.07 13.69 -2.18
CA HIS A 126 -12.86 14.05 -3.59
C HIS A 126 -13.15 15.52 -3.89
N GLN A 127 -14.20 16.10 -3.30
CA GLN A 127 -14.59 17.48 -3.59
C GLN A 127 -13.56 18.53 -3.14
N HIS A 128 -12.64 18.17 -2.24
CA HIS A 128 -11.66 19.10 -1.69
C HIS A 128 -10.42 19.25 -2.57
N GLY A 129 -10.11 18.30 -3.45
CA GLY A 129 -8.91 18.33 -4.28
C GLY A 129 -7.65 18.60 -3.45
N CYS A 130 -6.85 19.59 -3.84
CA CYS A 130 -5.63 19.99 -3.12
C CYS A 130 -5.86 21.12 -2.10
N ARG A 131 -7.09 21.32 -1.61
CA ARG A 131 -7.41 22.41 -0.66
C ARG A 131 -6.76 22.23 0.71
N TYR A 132 -6.62 21.00 1.16
CA TYR A 132 -6.08 20.64 2.47
C TYR A 132 -4.80 19.83 2.32
N SER A 133 -3.91 19.91 3.32
CA SER A 133 -2.86 18.91 3.46
C SER A 133 -3.46 17.52 3.74
N SER A 134 -2.70 16.46 3.50
CA SER A 134 -3.16 15.09 3.74
C SER A 134 -3.64 14.88 5.19
N ASP A 135 -2.87 15.33 6.18
CA ASP A 135 -3.23 15.15 7.59
C ASP A 135 -4.48 15.94 7.98
N GLU A 136 -4.65 17.16 7.45
CA GLU A 136 -5.87 17.94 7.65
C GLU A 136 -7.08 17.24 7.03
N LEU A 137 -6.95 16.71 5.82
CA LEU A 137 -8.03 16.00 5.14
C LEU A 137 -8.45 14.75 5.91
N TYR A 138 -7.49 13.96 6.41
CA TYR A 138 -7.79 12.79 7.25
C TYR A 138 -8.46 13.20 8.57
N ARG A 139 -7.98 14.26 9.24
CA ARG A 139 -8.62 14.77 10.47
C ARG A 139 -10.04 15.23 10.22
N LEU A 140 -10.30 15.93 9.12
CA LEU A 140 -11.66 16.39 8.76
C LEU A 140 -12.58 15.20 8.44
N ALA A 141 -12.11 14.24 7.65
CA ALA A 141 -12.91 13.11 7.20
C ALA A 141 -13.18 12.07 8.30
N THR A 142 -12.20 11.78 9.16
CA THR A 142 -12.27 10.65 10.11
C THR A 142 -12.03 11.04 11.56
N GLY A 143 -11.91 12.34 11.88
CA GLY A 143 -11.68 12.84 13.24
C GLY A 143 -10.26 12.69 13.79
N SER A 144 -9.31 12.14 13.02
CA SER A 144 -7.91 11.95 13.46
C SER A 144 -6.94 11.88 12.29
N GLU A 145 -5.65 12.08 12.57
CA GLU A 145 -4.55 12.01 11.58
C GLU A 145 -4.32 10.59 11.06
N LEU A 146 -3.53 10.45 10.00
CA LEU A 146 -3.19 9.14 9.45
C LEU A 146 -2.46 8.29 10.50
N THR A 147 -2.99 7.10 10.78
CA THR A 147 -2.39 6.14 11.71
C THR A 147 -2.41 4.74 11.09
N VAL A 148 -1.44 3.91 11.48
CA VAL A 148 -1.31 2.54 10.97
C VAL A 148 -2.30 1.55 11.61
N GLY A 149 -2.95 1.93 12.72
CA GLY A 149 -3.84 1.07 13.51
C GLY A 149 -4.95 0.40 12.68
N PRO A 150 -5.83 1.17 12.01
CA PRO A 150 -6.92 0.60 11.20
C PRO A 150 -6.42 -0.36 10.11
N TYR A 151 -5.25 -0.09 9.53
CA TYR A 151 -4.65 -0.95 8.52
C TYR A 151 -4.19 -2.30 9.09
N LEU A 152 -3.53 -2.28 10.24
CA LEU A 152 -3.09 -3.51 10.91
C LEU A 152 -4.28 -4.32 11.44
N GLU A 153 -5.30 -3.65 11.98
CA GLU A 153 -6.55 -4.28 12.41
C GLU A 153 -7.23 -4.98 11.23
N TYR A 154 -7.44 -4.28 10.12
CA TYR A 154 -8.01 -4.84 8.88
C TYR A 154 -7.25 -6.09 8.41
N LEU A 155 -5.91 -6.01 8.27
CA LEU A 155 -5.12 -7.15 7.82
C LEU A 155 -5.16 -8.30 8.81
N THR A 156 -5.00 -8.01 10.10
CA THR A 156 -4.97 -9.04 11.14
C THR A 156 -6.30 -9.80 11.19
N GLU A 157 -7.42 -9.09 11.22
CA GLU A 157 -8.75 -9.70 11.25
C GLU A 157 -8.99 -10.54 9.99
N LYS A 158 -8.79 -9.94 8.81
CA LYS A 158 -9.04 -10.61 7.53
C LYS A 158 -8.22 -11.90 7.39
N PHE A 159 -6.91 -11.83 7.63
CA PHE A 159 -6.02 -12.95 7.39
C PHE A 159 -6.04 -14.01 8.50
N THR A 160 -6.32 -13.62 9.75
CA THR A 160 -6.60 -14.59 10.84
C THR A 160 -7.84 -15.41 10.51
N ASN A 161 -8.91 -14.76 10.04
CA ASN A 161 -10.15 -15.45 9.67
C ASN A 161 -9.99 -16.35 8.43
N LEU A 162 -9.23 -15.90 7.41
CA LEU A 162 -9.02 -16.66 6.17
C LEU A 162 -8.13 -17.89 6.38
N TYR A 163 -7.05 -17.77 7.16
CA TYR A 163 -6.04 -18.81 7.34
C TYR A 163 -6.19 -19.60 8.65
N LYS A 164 -7.12 -19.19 9.53
CA LYS A 164 -7.36 -19.81 10.84
C LYS A 164 -6.10 -19.85 11.72
N LEU A 165 -5.45 -18.70 11.82
CA LEU A 165 -4.23 -18.49 12.61
C LEU A 165 -4.52 -18.40 14.12
#